data_AF-A0A3C0ANY2-F1
#
_entry.id   AF-A0A3C0ANY2-F1
#
_cell.length_a   1.000
_cell.length_b   1.000
_cell.length_c   1.000
_cell.angle_alpha   90.00
_cell.angle_beta   90.00
_cell.angle_gamma   90.00
#
_symmetry.space_group_name_H-M   'P 1'
#
loop_
_entity.id
_entity.type
_entity.pdbx_description
1 polymer ?
#
loop_
_entity_poly.entity_id
_entity_poly.type
_entity_poly.pdbx_seq_one_letter_code
_entity_poly.pdbx_strand_id
1 'polypeptide(L)'
;GFEVRDVHISHYGRICPIETPEGTNIGLISSLSIFSKVDDYGFLVTPYRYVKNGKLTDEVHWMRADEEAEVHVAPADTPVENGKFTEDRVMAR
;
A
#
# COMPACT_ATOMS: atom_id res chain seq x y z
N GLY A 1 -20.20 -12.31 -8.73
CA GLY A 1 -19.69 -13.51 -8.04
C GLY A 1 -18.19 -13.72 -8.25
N PHE A 2 -17.67 -13.49 -9.45
CA PHE A 2 -16.23 -13.58 -9.75
C PHE A 2 -15.44 -12.33 -9.32
N GLU A 3 -16.03 -11.13 -9.38
CA GLU A 3 -15.34 -9.86 -9.08
C GLU A 3 -14.83 -9.74 -7.63
N VAL A 4 -15.48 -10.41 -6.67
CA VAL A 4 -15.08 -10.36 -5.25
C VAL A 4 -13.87 -11.24 -4.93
N ARG A 5 -13.43 -12.08 -5.88
CA ARG A 5 -12.27 -12.97 -5.72
C ARG A 5 -11.01 -12.39 -6.34
N ASP A 6 -11.12 -11.27 -7.05
CA ASP A 6 -10.01 -10.67 -7.78
C ASP A 6 -9.18 -9.75 -6.88
N VAL A 7 -7.92 -9.52 -7.26
CA VAL A 7 -7.02 -8.64 -6.53
C VAL A 7 -7.34 -7.20 -6.91
N HIS A 8 -7.80 -6.42 -5.93
CA HIS A 8 -8.08 -5.00 -6.12
C HIS A 8 -6.86 -4.13 -5.78
N ILE A 9 -6.74 -2.96 -6.41
CA ILE A 9 -5.60 -2.03 -6.19
C ILE A 9 -5.46 -1.60 -4.73
N SER A 10 -6.57 -1.51 -4.00
CA SER A 10 -6.60 -1.13 -2.58
C SER A 10 -6.01 -2.21 -1.65
N HIS A 11 -5.83 -3.44 -2.14
CA HIS A 11 -5.22 -4.52 -1.35
C HIS A 11 -3.73 -4.25 -1.08
N TYR A 12 -3.09 -3.39 -1.88
CA TYR A 12 -1.65 -3.11 -1.74
C TYR A 12 -1.31 -2.62 -0.33
N GLY A 13 -0.40 -3.35 0.33
CA GLY A 13 0.02 -3.06 1.72
C GLY A 13 -0.99 -3.46 2.80
N ARG A 14 -2.20 -3.90 2.44
CA ARG A 14 -3.29 -4.26 3.37
C ARG A 14 -3.55 -5.77 3.40
N ILE A 15 -3.72 -6.38 2.24
CA ILE A 15 -4.04 -7.79 2.06
C ILE A 15 -2.96 -8.43 1.19
N CYS A 16 -2.44 -9.58 1.59
CA CYS A 16 -1.46 -10.30 0.81
C CYS A 16 -2.11 -10.84 -0.48
N PRO A 17 -1.65 -10.44 -1.68
CA PRO A 17 -2.25 -10.88 -2.93
C PRO A 17 -1.86 -12.32 -3.32
N ILE A 18 -0.85 -12.90 -2.65
CA ILE A 18 -0.30 -14.21 -2.96
C ILE A 18 -0.85 -15.29 -2.02
N GLU A 19 -1.00 -14.96 -0.74
CA GLU A 19 -1.39 -15.91 0.29
C GLU A 19 -2.92 -16.05 0.36
N THR A 20 -3.45 -16.89 -0.53
CA THR A 20 -4.84 -17.33 -0.57
C THR A 20 -4.88 -18.85 -0.74
N PRO A 21 -5.85 -19.56 -0.14
CA PRO A 21 -6.06 -20.98 -0.42
C PRO A 21 -6.37 -21.24 -1.90
N GLU A 22 -5.84 -22.33 -2.44
CA GLU A 22 -6.17 -22.78 -3.79
C GLU A 22 -7.56 -23.46 -3.83
N GLY A 23 -8.13 -23.58 -5.03
CA GLY A 23 -9.40 -24.28 -5.26
C GLY A 23 -10.63 -23.37 -5.07
N THR A 24 -11.72 -23.91 -4.51
CA THR A 24 -13.03 -23.21 -4.47
C THR A 24 -13.01 -21.91 -3.67
N ASN A 25 -12.09 -21.81 -2.71
CA ASN A 25 -11.96 -20.69 -1.77
C ASN A 25 -10.94 -19.63 -2.20
N ILE A 26 -10.37 -19.74 -3.42
CA ILE A 26 -9.43 -18.74 -3.93
C ILE A 26 -10.06 -17.34 -3.95
N GLY A 27 -9.35 -16.37 -3.39
CA GLY A 27 -9.80 -14.97 -3.28
C GLY A 27 -10.91 -14.73 -2.24
N LEU A 28 -11.40 -15.76 -1.54
CA LEU A 28 -12.38 -15.63 -0.46
C LEU A 28 -11.75 -15.59 0.93
N ILE A 29 -10.57 -16.19 1.07
CA ILE A 29 -9.78 -16.18 2.29
C ILE A 29 -8.44 -15.56 1.93
N SER A 30 -8.04 -14.55 2.69
CA SER A 30 -6.78 -13.85 2.45
C SER A 30 -6.11 -13.52 3.77
N SER A 31 -4.79 -13.41 3.73
CA SER A 31 -3.96 -13.03 4.88
C SER A 31 -3.68 -11.52 4.90
N LEU A 32 -3.48 -10.96 6.08
CA LEU A 32 -3.06 -9.56 6.24
C LEU A 32 -1.63 -9.37 5.73
N SER A 33 -1.35 -8.19 5.16
CA SER A 33 0.02 -7.80 4.82
C SER A 33 0.86 -7.52 6.07
N ILE A 34 2.19 -7.60 5.94
CA ILE A 34 3.16 -7.53 7.04
C ILE A 34 2.96 -6.31 7.96
N PHE A 35 2.70 -5.14 7.37
CA PHE A 35 2.53 -3.88 8.10
C PHE A 35 1.08 -3.42 8.19
N SER A 36 0.11 -4.23 7.78
CA SER A 36 -1.29 -3.83 7.84
C SER A 36 -1.79 -3.77 9.28
N LYS A 37 -2.62 -2.78 9.59
CA LYS A 37 -3.35 -2.66 10.86
C LYS A 37 -4.81 -2.35 10.61
N VAL A 38 -5.62 -2.55 11.65
CA VAL A 38 -7.03 -2.14 11.68
C VAL A 38 -7.12 -0.85 12.49
N ASP A 39 -7.79 0.17 11.96
CA ASP A 39 -8.07 1.41 12.69
C ASP A 39 -9.28 1.26 13.65
N ASP A 40 -9.60 2.31 14.41
CA ASP A 40 -10.71 2.29 15.38
C ASP A 40 -12.09 2.10 14.73
N TYR A 41 -12.21 2.34 13.42
CA TYR A 41 -13.43 2.19 12.64
C TYR A 41 -13.51 0.84 11.93
N GLY A 42 -12.48 0.01 12.02
CA GLY A 42 -12.42 -1.31 11.40
C GLY A 42 -11.83 -1.33 9.98
N PHE A 43 -11.28 -0.22 9.49
CA PHE A 43 -10.64 -0.16 8.18
C PHE A 43 -9.20 -0.64 8.22
N LEU A 44 -8.77 -1.28 7.13
CA LEU A 44 -7.37 -1.65 6.93
C LEU A 44 -6.55 -0.42 6.54
N VAL A 45 -5.49 -0.19 7.31
CA VAL A 45 -4.51 0.87 7.08
C VAL A 45 -3.13 0.27 6.83
N THR A 46 -2.32 1.00 6.08
CA THR A 46 -0.91 0.65 5.81
C THR A 46 -0.03 1.89 5.99
N PRO A 47 1.21 1.73 6.49
CA PRO A 47 2.09 2.86 6.74
C PRO A 47 2.81 3.31 5.47
N TYR A 48 2.96 4.63 5.32
CA TYR A 48 3.74 5.27 4.27
C TYR A 48 4.64 6.35 4.86
N ARG A 49 5.77 6.62 4.20
CA ARG A 49 6.65 7.74 4.56
C ARG A 49 6.20 9.01 3.85
N TYR A 50 6.07 10.09 4.60
CA TYR A 50 5.71 11.37 4.00
C TYR A 50 6.89 11.99 3.25
N VAL A 51 6.62 12.53 2.07
CA VAL A 51 7.61 13.25 1.26
C VAL A 51 7.24 14.72 1.23
N LYS A 52 8.19 15.58 1.63
CA LYS A 52 8.00 17.03 1.66
C LYS A 52 9.05 17.70 0.78
N ASN A 53 8.60 18.46 -0.22
CA ASN A 53 9.48 19.18 -1.16
C ASN A 53 10.57 18.28 -1.79
N GLY A 54 10.20 17.07 -2.22
CA GLY A 54 11.12 16.10 -2.83
C GLY A 54 12.11 15.44 -1.87
N LYS A 55 11.95 15.63 -0.56
CA LYS A 55 12.76 14.98 0.48
C LYS A 55 11.90 14.02 1.30
N LEU A 56 12.38 12.80 1.50
CA LEU A 56 11.78 11.86 2.45
C LEU A 56 11.91 12.39 3.87
N THR A 57 10.82 12.30 4.61
CA THR A 57 10.79 12.54 6.05
C THR A 57 10.80 11.20 6.80
N ASP A 58 11.08 11.24 8.09
CA ASP A 58 10.96 10.07 8.98
C ASP A 58 9.54 9.94 9.56
N GLU A 59 8.61 10.80 9.13
CA GLU A 59 7.21 10.77 9.54
C GLU A 59 6.48 9.64 8.80
N VAL A 60 5.80 8.79 9.57
CA VAL A 60 5.03 7.66 9.06
C VAL A 60 3.54 7.95 9.20
N HIS A 61 2.85 7.99 8.07
CA HIS A 61 1.41 8.20 7.99
C HIS A 61 0.73 6.86 7.71
N TRP A 62 -0.24 6.52 8.56
CA TRP A 62 -1.09 5.35 8.36
C TRP A 62 -2.28 5.78 7.52
N MET A 63 -2.42 5.24 6.31
CA MET A 63 -3.46 5.66 5.38
C MET A 63 -4.42 4.52 5.07
N ARG A 64 -5.72 4.86 5.06
CA ARG A 64 -6.78 4.01 4.51
C ARG A 64 -6.73 4.00 2.97
N ALA A 65 -7.51 3.11 2.36
CA ALA A 65 -7.52 2.97 0.90
C ALA A 65 -8.10 4.18 0.17
N ASP A 66 -9.05 4.89 0.78
CA ASP A 66 -9.59 6.17 0.30
C ASP A 66 -8.52 7.27 0.32
N GLU A 67 -7.81 7.41 1.43
CA GLU A 67 -6.77 8.43 1.61
C GLU A 67 -5.57 8.19 0.68
N GLU A 68 -5.20 6.92 0.46
CA GLU A 68 -4.14 6.54 -0.49
C GLU A 68 -4.50 6.91 -1.94
N ALA A 69 -5.77 6.83 -2.33
CA ALA A 69 -6.21 7.12 -3.69
C ALA A 69 -6.14 8.62 -4.05
N GLU A 70 -6.05 9.50 -3.05
CA GLU A 70 -5.95 10.96 -3.24
C GLU A 70 -4.50 11.45 -3.32
N VAL A 71 -3.51 10.57 -3.13
CA VAL A 71 -2.08 10.91 -3.11
C VAL A 71 -1.31 10.08 -4.11
N HIS A 72 -0.15 10.60 -4.52
CA HIS A 72 0.77 9.85 -5.39
C HIS A 72 1.74 9.06 -4.52
N VAL A 73 1.80 7.75 -4.73
CA VAL A 73 2.67 6.85 -3.98
C VAL A 73 3.84 6.41 -4.84
N ALA A 74 5.05 6.76 -4.40
CA ALA A 74 6.29 6.27 -5.00
C ALA A 74 6.63 4.86 -4.48
N PRO A 75 7.20 3.98 -5.33
CA PRO A 75 7.70 2.67 -4.92
C PRO A 75 8.78 2.77 -3.83
N ALA A 76 8.84 1.77 -2.94
CA ALA A 76 9.79 1.74 -1.85
C ALA A 76 11.25 1.55 -2.31
N ASP A 77 11.45 0.99 -3.51
CA ASP A 77 12.73 0.74 -4.16
C ASP A 77 13.24 1.94 -4.98
N THR A 78 12.49 3.04 -5.02
CA THR A 78 12.93 4.26 -5.72
C THR A 78 14.29 4.73 -5.16
N PRO A 79 15.29 5.01 -6.02
CA PRO A 79 16.61 5.44 -5.57
C PRO A 79 16.55 6.84 -4.92
N VAL A 80 17.19 6.93 -3.75
CA VAL A 80 17.26 8.13 -2.91
C VAL A 80 18.67 8.37 -2.42
N GLU A 81 19.17 9.59 -2.59
CA GLU A 81 20.48 10.03 -2.10
C GLU A 81 20.28 11.23 -1.15
N ASN A 82 20.86 11.17 0.05
CA ASN A 82 20.69 12.20 1.09
C ASN A 82 19.21 12.52 1.43
N GLY A 83 18.33 11.53 1.26
CA GLY A 83 16.89 11.65 1.46
C GLY A 83 16.15 12.37 0.33
N LYS A 84 16.78 12.68 -0.80
CA LYS A 84 16.11 13.20 -2.00
C LYS A 84 16.10 12.14 -3.09
N PHE A 85 15.05 12.14 -3.91
CA PHE A 85 15.02 11.31 -5.11
C PHE A 85 16.20 11.68 -6.02
N THR A 86 16.87 10.67 -6.58
CA THR A 86 17.99 10.88 -7.50
C THR A 86 17.54 11.27 -8.90
N GLU A 87 16.31 10.92 -9.26
CA GLU A 87 15.72 11.16 -10.58
C GLU A 87 14.71 12.33 -10.54
N ASP A 88 14.66 13.12 -11.62
CA ASP A 88 13.66 14.19 -11.81
C ASP A 88 12.22 13.66 -11.97
N ARG A 89 12.08 12.40 -12.42
CA ARG A 89 10.78 11.75 -12.62
C ARG A 89 10.81 10.38 -11.98
N VAL A 90 9.85 10.14 -11.10
CA VAL A 90 9.65 8.86 -10.42
C VAL A 90 8.33 8.28 -10.87
N MET A 91 8.29 6.97 -11.14
CA MET A 91 7.02 6.28 -11.37
C MET A 91 6.22 6.31 -10.07
N ALA A 92 5.00 6.83 -10.13
CA ALA A 92 4.07 6.82 -9.02
C ALA A 92 2.76 6.18 -9.49
N ARG A 93 1.98 5.72 -8.53
CA ARG A 93 0.59 5.32 -8.72
C ARG A 93 -0.32 6.21 -7.90
#